data_AF-A0A2M9KE67-F1
#
_entry.id   AF-A0A2M9KE67-F1
#
_cell.length_a   1.000
_cell.length_b   1.000
_cell.length_c   1.000
_cell.angle_alpha   90.00
_cell.angle_beta   90.00
_cell.angle_gamma   90.00
#
_symmetry.space_group_name_H-M   'P 1'
#
loop_
_entity.id
_entity.type
_entity.pdbx_description
1 polymer ?
#
loop_
_entity_poly.entity_id
_entity_poly.type
_entity_poly.pdbx_seq_one_letter_code
_entity_poly.pdbx_strand_id
1 'polypeptide(L)'
;MTRTHIEMLPPHPLRPGYDRTAERGSLHDDFQQRLEPANFNTSYFDTLAQRLQGALDHAPADQDLRYMLAFVLLQNNADAAAVTRAAALLAGTTTARGRRLLDLVDGITIRASALRPVTPVVKRVNWSINNRCPMSCTGCYNPFVADQITYEQALSIVDKLAAHGTTDLVLAGGDPLLWPPIFDVIDYATSSGISVALDTTGYTLTPDKLQRLAPLSSLRLPLDGTTPAVQRAFRHSPDRDLPARFQQSLHLCDVAGFPKVRVHTVASRANISELAAIAESVMSHPSVRQWVVFQWWGRRAPKSLTETMAINAESIRYELTKIRARHPGREIIFAETTEREFLNWMIQSSGQVVTFGSGPEEEFIIGNLLTDEIADITRHPILDFEAMARGVPVTPQT
;
A
#
# COMPACT_ATOMS: atom_id res chain seq x y z
N MET A 1 -5.66 -29.56 8.58
CA MET A 1 -5.55 -28.44 9.54
C MET A 1 -6.85 -27.67 9.48
N THR A 2 -7.64 -27.71 10.54
CA THR A 2 -8.86 -26.90 10.67
C THR A 2 -8.48 -25.42 10.70
N ARG A 3 -9.38 -24.53 10.24
CA ARG A 3 -9.22 -23.07 10.14
C ARG A 3 -8.89 -22.34 11.46
N THR A 4 -8.58 -23.08 12.53
CA THR A 4 -8.44 -22.62 13.92
C THR A 4 -7.00 -22.57 14.44
N HIS A 5 -6.03 -23.20 13.75
CA HIS A 5 -4.62 -23.14 14.16
C HIS A 5 -3.78 -22.55 13.03
N ILE A 6 -3.52 -21.25 13.12
CA ILE A 6 -2.67 -20.54 12.18
C ILE A 6 -1.35 -20.29 12.89
N GLU A 7 -0.31 -21.00 12.46
CA GLU A 7 1.05 -20.61 12.77
C GLU A 7 1.29 -19.25 12.09
N MET A 8 1.44 -18.22 12.92
CA MET A 8 1.71 -16.87 12.44
C MET A 8 3.13 -16.85 11.89
N LEU A 9 3.27 -16.42 10.63
CA LEU A 9 4.59 -16.28 10.05
C LEU A 9 5.29 -15.07 10.69
N PRO A 10 6.60 -15.15 10.98
CA PRO A 10 7.36 -14.02 11.46
C PRO A 10 7.25 -12.85 10.47
N PRO A 11 7.40 -11.60 10.95
CA PRO A 11 7.37 -10.42 10.09
C PRO A 11 8.31 -10.60 8.91
N HIS A 12 7.85 -10.15 7.73
CA HIS A 12 8.57 -10.30 6.49
C HIS A 12 10.02 -9.79 6.67
N PRO A 13 11.06 -10.55 6.32
CA PRO A 13 12.41 -10.03 6.37
C PRO A 13 12.53 -8.93 5.30
N LEU A 14 12.47 -7.66 5.73
CA LEU A 14 12.92 -6.52 4.93
C LEU A 14 14.44 -6.58 4.88
N ARG A 15 15.00 -7.41 4.00
CA ARG A 15 16.45 -7.60 3.87
C ARG A 15 17.03 -7.85 2.48
N PRO A 16 16.34 -7.58 1.36
CA PRO A 16 17.07 -7.66 0.12
C PRO A 16 17.09 -6.25 -0.52
N GLY A 17 18.30 -5.78 -0.82
CA GLY A 17 18.56 -4.44 -1.37
C GLY A 17 19.50 -3.58 -0.53
N TYR A 18 19.76 -3.96 0.73
CA TYR A 18 20.77 -3.25 1.53
C TYR A 18 22.16 -3.57 0.99
N ASP A 19 22.93 -2.53 0.76
CA ASP A 19 24.37 -2.60 0.72
C ASP A 19 24.88 -3.07 2.09
N ARG A 20 25.18 -4.37 2.17
CA ARG A 20 25.74 -5.02 3.35
C ARG A 20 27.24 -4.76 3.52
N THR A 21 27.86 -4.05 2.57
CA THR A 21 29.24 -3.59 2.70
C THR A 21 29.33 -2.28 3.48
N ALA A 22 28.21 -1.58 3.66
CA ALA A 22 28.14 -0.42 4.54
C ALA A 22 28.55 -0.80 5.97
N GLU A 23 29.41 0.02 6.58
CA GLU A 23 29.81 -0.16 7.97
C GLU A 23 28.60 -0.01 8.89
N ARG A 24 28.44 -0.95 9.83
CA ARG A 24 27.30 -0.96 10.75
C ARG A 24 27.29 0.30 11.62
N GLY A 25 26.17 0.99 11.68
CA GLY A 25 26.00 2.27 12.38
C GLY A 25 26.55 3.49 11.61
N SER A 26 27.03 3.31 10.38
CA SER A 26 27.34 4.43 9.48
C SER A 26 26.05 5.13 9.02
N LEU A 27 26.18 6.37 8.55
CA LEU A 27 25.04 7.12 7.98
C LEU A 27 24.36 6.39 6.83
N HIS A 28 25.13 5.67 6.01
CA HIS A 28 24.59 4.87 4.92
C HIS A 28 23.81 3.66 5.44
N ASP A 29 24.33 2.96 6.46
CA ASP A 29 23.61 1.87 7.13
C ASP A 29 22.30 2.38 7.76
N ASP A 30 22.35 3.47 8.52
CA ASP A 30 21.16 4.07 9.12
C ASP A 30 20.14 4.54 8.08
N PHE A 31 20.58 5.19 7.01
CA PHE A 31 19.67 5.60 5.95
C PHE A 31 19.01 4.39 5.28
N GLN A 32 19.72 3.30 5.04
CA GLN A 32 19.08 2.09 4.51
C GLN A 32 18.08 1.51 5.52
N GLN A 33 18.47 1.49 6.79
CA GLN A 33 17.66 1.00 7.90
C GLN A 33 16.39 1.82 8.15
N ARG A 34 16.26 3.04 7.60
CA ARG A 34 15.02 3.84 7.65
C ARG A 34 13.80 3.08 7.10
N LEU A 35 14.03 2.11 6.22
CA LEU A 35 12.99 1.26 5.65
C LEU A 35 12.66 0.06 6.54
N GLU A 36 13.46 -0.22 7.57
CA GLU A 36 13.20 -1.31 8.52
C GLU A 36 11.99 -1.01 9.39
N PRO A 37 11.27 -2.06 9.82
CA PRO A 37 10.00 -1.82 10.46
C PRO A 37 10.12 -1.05 11.78
N ALA A 38 11.16 -1.32 12.57
CA ALA A 38 11.38 -0.65 13.84
C ALA A 38 11.80 0.83 13.71
N ASN A 39 12.38 1.21 12.58
CA ASN A 39 12.99 2.54 12.36
C ASN A 39 12.08 3.46 11.52
N PHE A 40 10.95 2.97 11.04
CA PHE A 40 10.00 3.72 10.24
C PHE A 40 9.12 4.64 11.13
N ASN A 41 9.74 5.60 11.82
CA ASN A 41 9.06 6.52 12.74
C ASN A 41 9.77 7.88 12.82
N THR A 42 9.05 8.88 13.31
CA THR A 42 9.47 10.29 13.34
C THR A 42 10.75 10.52 14.13
N SER A 43 10.85 9.93 15.33
CA SER A 43 12.04 10.06 16.19
C SER A 43 13.32 9.55 15.52
N TYR A 44 13.21 8.49 14.71
CA TYR A 44 14.33 7.98 13.94
C TYR A 44 14.77 8.97 12.85
N PHE A 45 13.81 9.51 12.09
CA PHE A 45 14.11 10.48 11.03
C PHE A 45 14.73 11.77 11.58
N ASP A 46 14.26 12.29 12.72
CA ASP A 46 14.84 13.48 13.36
C ASP A 46 16.30 13.24 13.76
N THR A 47 16.57 12.10 14.40
CA THR A 47 17.93 11.70 14.80
C THR A 47 18.85 11.56 13.59
N LEU A 48 18.36 10.91 12.53
CA LEU A 48 19.11 10.71 11.31
C LEU A 48 19.40 12.04 10.58
N ALA A 49 18.43 12.95 10.54
CA ALA A 49 18.60 14.28 9.93
C ALA A 49 19.72 15.08 10.61
N GLN A 50 19.76 15.06 11.95
CA GLN A 50 20.80 15.75 12.73
C GLN A 50 22.19 15.19 12.44
N ARG A 51 22.32 13.86 12.40
CA ARG A 51 23.60 13.21 12.10
C ARG A 51 24.06 13.46 10.67
N LEU A 52 23.14 13.43 9.70
CA LEU A 52 23.43 13.77 8.31
C LEU A 52 23.88 15.22 8.14
N GLN A 53 23.23 16.17 8.84
CA GLN A 53 23.65 17.56 8.82
C GLN A 53 25.07 17.72 9.36
N GLY A 54 25.38 17.11 10.51
CA GLY A 54 26.71 17.19 11.10
C GLY A 54 27.81 16.65 10.18
N ALA A 55 27.55 15.57 9.44
CA ALA A 55 28.50 15.07 8.45
C ALA A 55 28.62 16.00 7.23
N LEU A 56 27.51 16.56 6.76
CA LEU A 56 27.50 17.49 5.63
C LEU A 56 28.26 18.79 5.93
N ASP A 57 28.26 19.26 7.18
CA ASP A 57 29.06 20.41 7.61
C ASP A 57 30.57 20.21 7.38
N HIS A 58 31.04 18.96 7.42
CA HIS A 58 32.44 18.59 7.18
C HIS A 58 32.72 18.26 5.70
N ALA A 59 31.70 17.84 4.94
CA ALA A 59 31.81 17.47 3.53
C ALA A 59 30.70 18.09 2.66
N PRO A 60 30.65 19.43 2.47
CA PRO A 60 29.50 20.09 1.84
C PRO A 60 29.25 19.71 0.37
N ALA A 61 30.26 19.18 -0.32
CA ALA A 61 30.18 18.76 -1.72
C ALA A 61 29.68 17.32 -1.92
N ASP A 62 29.50 16.55 -0.84
CA ASP A 62 29.07 15.15 -0.92
C ASP A 62 27.60 15.05 -1.38
N GLN A 63 27.39 14.62 -2.62
CA GLN A 63 26.05 14.53 -3.21
C GLN A 63 25.17 13.46 -2.56
N ASP A 64 25.77 12.43 -1.95
CA ASP A 64 25.04 11.35 -1.32
C ASP A 64 24.50 11.79 0.04
N LEU A 65 25.32 12.47 0.85
CA LEU A 65 24.86 13.10 2.09
C LEU A 65 23.79 14.16 1.82
N ARG A 66 23.96 14.99 0.79
CA ARG A 66 22.96 15.99 0.37
C ARG A 66 21.63 15.33 0.01
N TYR A 67 21.66 14.26 -0.78
CA TYR A 67 20.46 13.50 -1.13
C TYR A 67 19.78 12.89 0.10
N MET A 68 20.54 12.19 0.95
CA MET A 68 20.00 11.52 2.14
C MET A 68 19.35 12.53 3.08
N LEU A 69 19.98 13.68 3.32
CA LEU A 69 19.42 14.72 4.15
C LEU A 69 18.17 15.34 3.52
N ALA A 70 18.20 15.67 2.23
CA ALA A 70 17.02 16.20 1.53
C ALA A 70 15.83 15.24 1.62
N PHE A 71 16.07 13.94 1.44
CA PHE A 71 15.03 12.91 1.55
C PHE A 71 14.43 12.85 2.96
N VAL A 72 15.29 12.87 3.99
CA VAL A 72 14.85 12.80 5.40
C VAL A 72 14.09 14.07 5.81
N LEU A 73 14.50 15.25 5.34
CA LEU A 73 13.81 16.52 5.62
C LEU A 73 12.38 16.58 5.05
N LEU A 74 12.11 15.83 3.98
CA LEU A 74 10.79 15.75 3.36
C LEU A 74 9.88 14.69 4.02
N GLN A 75 10.35 14.02 5.07
CA GLN A 75 9.54 13.15 5.90
C GLN A 75 8.70 13.98 6.89
N ASN A 76 7.76 13.28 7.53
CA ASN A 76 6.81 13.69 8.56
C ASN A 76 6.74 15.19 8.89
N ASN A 77 5.57 15.80 8.61
CA ASN A 77 5.28 17.21 8.89
C ASN A 77 6.27 18.19 8.23
N ALA A 78 6.80 17.84 7.06
CA ALA A 78 7.64 18.74 6.28
C ALA A 78 6.89 20.04 5.93
N ASP A 79 7.59 21.17 6.02
CA ASP A 79 7.05 22.49 5.75
C ASP A 79 7.77 23.18 4.57
N ALA A 80 7.40 24.43 4.29
CA ALA A 80 8.00 25.20 3.20
C ALA A 80 9.52 25.42 3.38
N ALA A 81 10.01 25.48 4.62
CA ALA A 81 11.43 25.63 4.91
C ALA A 81 12.19 24.33 4.62
N ALA A 82 11.62 23.18 4.99
CA ALA A 82 12.14 21.86 4.66
C ALA A 82 12.23 21.64 3.14
N VAL A 83 11.19 22.02 2.38
CA VAL A 83 11.18 21.95 0.91
C VAL A 83 12.26 22.83 0.29
N THR A 84 12.36 24.09 0.74
CA THR A 84 13.37 25.04 0.26
C THR A 84 14.78 24.52 0.52
N ARG A 85 15.01 23.96 1.72
CA ARG A 85 16.30 23.37 2.09
C ARG A 85 16.60 22.12 1.28
N ALA A 86 15.61 21.26 1.03
CA ALA A 86 15.76 20.09 0.17
C ALA A 86 16.16 20.48 -1.26
N ALA A 87 15.53 21.52 -1.84
CA ALA A 87 15.89 22.06 -3.15
C ALA A 87 17.35 22.54 -3.17
N ALA A 88 17.79 23.30 -2.16
CA ALA A 88 19.16 23.80 -2.05
C ALA A 88 20.19 22.65 -1.90
N LEU A 89 19.84 21.61 -1.13
CA LEU A 89 20.67 20.42 -1.00
C LEU A 89 20.81 19.67 -2.33
N LEU A 90 19.76 19.63 -3.14
CA LEU A 90 19.75 18.90 -4.42
C LEU A 90 20.27 19.74 -5.60
N ALA A 91 20.44 21.05 -5.42
CA ALA A 91 20.90 21.96 -6.46
C ALA A 91 22.22 21.48 -7.10
N GLY A 92 22.18 21.31 -8.43
CA GLY A 92 23.30 20.86 -9.24
C GLY A 92 23.64 19.37 -9.13
N THR A 93 22.77 18.55 -8.53
CA THR A 93 23.01 17.10 -8.43
C THR A 93 23.15 16.44 -9.80
N THR A 94 24.15 15.58 -9.93
CA THR A 94 24.38 14.77 -11.13
C THR A 94 23.92 13.33 -10.97
N THR A 95 23.52 12.93 -9.76
CA THR A 95 23.00 11.58 -9.46
C THR A 95 21.57 11.39 -9.99
N ALA A 96 21.24 10.18 -10.43
CA ALA A 96 19.89 9.88 -10.91
C ALA A 96 18.83 9.99 -9.81
N ARG A 97 19.15 9.55 -8.58
CA ARG A 97 18.25 9.66 -7.42
C ARG A 97 18.05 11.10 -6.97
N GLY A 98 19.11 11.91 -6.98
CA GLY A 98 19.03 13.33 -6.69
C GLY A 98 18.14 14.07 -7.67
N ARG A 99 18.27 13.79 -8.97
CA ARG A 99 17.40 14.38 -10.01
C ARG A 99 15.93 14.04 -9.79
N ARG A 100 15.59 12.77 -9.54
CA ARG A 100 14.19 12.38 -9.27
C ARG A 100 13.59 13.09 -8.07
N LEU A 101 14.35 13.18 -6.97
CA LEU A 101 13.88 13.89 -5.78
C LEU A 101 13.78 15.40 -6.02
N LEU A 102 14.68 15.98 -6.82
CA LEU A 102 14.62 17.38 -7.23
C LEU A 102 13.37 17.65 -8.08
N ASP A 103 13.06 16.79 -9.06
CA ASP A 103 11.85 16.91 -9.89
C ASP A 103 10.57 16.91 -9.02
N LEU A 104 10.54 16.07 -7.97
CA LEU A 104 9.46 16.08 -6.99
C LEU A 104 9.38 17.42 -6.24
N VAL A 105 10.50 17.93 -5.75
CA VAL A 105 10.61 19.21 -5.01
C VAL A 105 10.23 20.41 -5.88
N ASP A 106 10.63 20.41 -7.15
CA ASP A 106 10.25 21.45 -8.12
C ASP A 106 8.74 21.41 -8.37
N GLY A 107 8.16 20.20 -8.51
CA GLY A 107 6.72 20.01 -8.58
C GLY A 107 5.96 20.55 -7.37
N ILE A 108 6.51 20.36 -6.15
CA ILE A 108 5.96 20.95 -4.92
C ILE A 108 5.95 22.47 -5.02
N THR A 109 7.07 23.07 -5.41
CA THR A 109 7.25 24.53 -5.46
C THR A 109 6.28 25.17 -6.46
N ILE A 110 6.12 24.55 -7.63
CA ILE A 110 5.14 24.97 -8.65
C ILE A 110 3.72 24.92 -8.08
N ARG A 111 3.32 23.82 -7.42
CA ARG A 111 1.97 23.69 -6.83
C ARG A 111 1.72 24.66 -5.67
N ALA A 112 2.72 24.94 -4.85
CA ALA A 112 2.61 25.88 -3.75
C ALA A 112 2.38 27.33 -4.24
N SER A 113 2.88 27.66 -5.43
CA SER A 113 2.63 28.96 -6.07
C SER A 113 1.23 29.10 -6.68
N ALA A 114 0.51 27.99 -6.87
CA ALA A 114 -0.85 27.99 -7.39
C ALA A 114 -1.87 28.23 -6.26
N LEU A 115 -2.76 29.21 -6.44
CA LEU A 115 -3.87 29.45 -5.51
C LEU A 115 -4.79 28.22 -5.46
N ARG A 116 -4.97 27.62 -4.28
CA ARG A 116 -5.97 26.58 -4.03
C ARG A 116 -7.21 27.21 -3.39
N PRO A 117 -8.34 27.33 -4.11
CA PRO A 117 -9.53 28.01 -3.58
C PRO A 117 -10.31 27.18 -2.54
N VAL A 118 -9.99 25.89 -2.36
CA VAL A 118 -10.74 24.99 -1.46
C VAL A 118 -9.77 24.08 -0.69
N THR A 119 -10.05 23.84 0.59
CA THR A 119 -9.36 22.83 1.39
C THR A 119 -9.55 21.45 0.75
N PRO A 120 -8.47 20.74 0.40
CA PRO A 120 -8.59 19.44 -0.25
C PRO A 120 -9.22 18.41 0.69
N VAL A 121 -10.11 17.59 0.14
CA VAL A 121 -10.77 16.50 0.87
C VAL A 121 -10.19 15.16 0.43
N VAL A 122 -9.67 14.39 1.38
CA VAL A 122 -9.22 13.01 1.15
C VAL A 122 -10.44 12.10 1.06
N LYS A 123 -10.93 11.88 -0.16
CA LYS A 123 -12.14 11.08 -0.39
C LYS A 123 -11.94 9.58 -0.19
N ARG A 124 -10.77 9.06 -0.57
CA ARG A 124 -10.46 7.63 -0.52
C ARG A 124 -9.23 7.37 0.32
N VAL A 125 -9.33 6.41 1.23
CA VAL A 125 -8.25 6.02 2.14
C VAL A 125 -8.06 4.51 2.09
N ASN A 126 -6.81 4.06 2.05
CA ASN A 126 -6.46 2.66 2.30
C ASN A 126 -5.84 2.57 3.69
N TRP A 127 -6.32 1.64 4.51
CA TRP A 127 -5.83 1.49 5.87
C TRP A 127 -5.38 0.06 6.11
N SER A 128 -4.07 -0.11 6.26
CA SER A 128 -3.48 -1.33 6.78
C SER A 128 -3.75 -1.47 8.28
N ILE A 129 -4.99 -1.80 8.65
CA ILE A 129 -5.47 -1.76 10.04
C ILE A 129 -4.88 -2.86 10.93
N ASN A 130 -4.51 -4.01 10.34
CA ASN A 130 -3.90 -5.11 11.07
C ASN A 130 -2.42 -5.30 10.72
N ASN A 131 -1.62 -5.67 11.72
CA ASN A 131 -0.19 -6.00 11.55
C ASN A 131 0.10 -7.52 11.53
N ARG A 132 -0.92 -8.40 11.49
CA ARG A 132 -0.72 -9.86 11.44
C ARG A 132 -1.30 -10.47 10.19
N CYS A 133 -0.62 -11.44 9.60
CA CYS A 133 -1.02 -12.09 8.35
C CYS A 133 -0.79 -13.61 8.42
N PRO A 134 -1.67 -14.46 7.85
CA PRO A 134 -1.42 -15.90 7.72
C PRO A 134 -0.45 -16.24 6.57
N MET A 135 0.09 -15.23 5.88
CA MET A 135 0.93 -15.36 4.67
C MET A 135 2.09 -14.36 4.69
N SER A 136 3.20 -14.69 4.03
CA SER A 136 4.37 -13.82 3.86
C SER A 136 4.69 -13.63 2.37
N CYS A 137 3.88 -12.83 1.68
CA CYS A 137 3.93 -12.75 0.23
C CYS A 137 5.21 -12.08 -0.31
N THR A 138 5.74 -12.60 -1.40
CA THR A 138 6.93 -12.13 -2.16
C THR A 138 6.72 -10.74 -2.82
N GLY A 139 5.60 -10.06 -2.55
CA GLY A 139 5.34 -8.69 -3.00
C GLY A 139 4.59 -7.86 -1.96
N CYS A 140 4.70 -8.24 -0.68
CA CYS A 140 3.99 -7.54 0.38
C CYS A 140 4.58 -6.14 0.59
N TYR A 141 3.75 -5.12 0.39
CA TYR A 141 4.13 -3.73 0.68
C TYR A 141 3.81 -3.32 2.12
N ASN A 142 3.16 -4.18 2.93
CA ASN A 142 2.84 -3.86 4.32
C ASN A 142 4.12 -3.99 5.17
N PRO A 143 4.54 -2.95 5.90
CA PRO A 143 5.83 -2.98 6.59
C PRO A 143 5.85 -3.79 7.88
N PHE A 144 4.70 -4.01 8.52
CA PHE A 144 4.60 -4.66 9.84
C PHE A 144 5.48 -3.99 10.93
N VAL A 145 5.45 -2.64 10.95
CA VAL A 145 6.33 -1.74 11.75
C VAL A 145 5.97 -1.52 13.20
N ALA A 146 4.71 -1.68 13.54
CA ALA A 146 4.20 -1.11 14.77
C ALA A 146 3.29 -2.07 15.49
N ASP A 147 3.06 -1.77 16.76
CA ASP A 147 2.05 -2.44 17.55
C ASP A 147 0.68 -2.30 16.92
N GLN A 148 -0.16 -3.29 17.19
CA GLN A 148 -1.53 -3.29 16.74
C GLN A 148 -2.29 -2.16 17.46
N ILE A 149 -2.95 -1.26 16.71
CA ILE A 149 -3.86 -0.28 17.32
C ILE A 149 -4.93 -0.96 18.16
N THR A 150 -5.31 -0.25 19.23
CA THR A 150 -6.49 -0.57 20.04
C THR A 150 -7.78 -0.32 19.27
N TYR A 151 -8.87 -0.89 19.76
CA TYR A 151 -10.20 -0.66 19.18
C TYR A 151 -10.59 0.82 19.26
N GLU A 152 -10.32 1.47 20.39
CA GLU A 152 -10.65 2.86 20.67
C GLU A 152 -9.88 3.82 19.74
N GLN A 153 -8.59 3.53 19.52
CA GLN A 153 -7.79 4.25 18.53
C GLN A 153 -8.35 4.09 17.12
N ALA A 154 -8.83 2.90 16.77
CA ALA A 154 -9.43 2.68 15.46
C ALA A 154 -10.71 3.50 15.27
N LEU A 155 -11.59 3.54 16.27
CA LEU A 155 -12.80 4.37 16.23
C LEU A 155 -12.46 5.87 16.11
N SER A 156 -11.47 6.34 16.87
CA SER A 156 -11.01 7.74 16.80
C SER A 156 -10.51 8.12 15.40
N ILE A 157 -9.78 7.22 14.72
CA ILE A 157 -9.37 7.43 13.33
C ILE A 157 -10.59 7.49 12.41
N VAL A 158 -11.57 6.60 12.58
CA VAL A 158 -12.82 6.62 11.78
C VAL A 158 -13.57 7.94 11.97
N ASP A 159 -13.65 8.46 13.21
CA ASP A 159 -14.28 9.75 13.49
C ASP A 159 -13.59 10.89 12.75
N LYS A 160 -12.25 10.93 12.81
CA LYS A 160 -11.45 11.92 12.06
C LYS A 160 -11.73 11.84 10.56
N LEU A 161 -11.74 10.64 9.98
CA LEU A 161 -12.01 10.43 8.56
C LEU A 161 -13.43 10.87 8.17
N ALA A 162 -14.43 10.50 8.96
CA ALA A 162 -15.83 10.89 8.73
C ALA A 162 -16.00 12.41 8.81
N ALA A 163 -15.46 13.04 9.85
CA ALA A 163 -15.51 14.50 10.04
C ALA A 163 -14.80 15.26 8.90
N HIS A 164 -13.73 14.70 8.33
CA HIS A 164 -13.04 15.28 7.18
C HIS A 164 -13.82 15.12 5.85
N GLY A 165 -14.83 14.24 5.81
CA GLY A 165 -15.62 13.98 4.61
C GLY A 165 -15.02 12.93 3.67
N THR A 166 -14.20 12.02 4.23
CA THR A 166 -13.80 10.78 3.55
C THR A 166 -15.04 9.94 3.26
N THR A 167 -15.17 9.43 2.03
CA THR A 167 -16.35 8.68 1.57
C THR A 167 -16.06 7.21 1.35
N ASP A 168 -14.80 6.85 1.11
CA ASP A 168 -14.39 5.48 0.79
C ASP A 168 -13.21 5.06 1.67
N LEU A 169 -13.39 3.97 2.41
CA LEU A 169 -12.36 3.37 3.24
C LEU A 169 -12.13 1.92 2.82
N VAL A 170 -10.90 1.62 2.45
CA VAL A 170 -10.44 0.24 2.23
C VAL A 170 -9.70 -0.23 3.47
N LEU A 171 -10.30 -1.14 4.21
CA LEU A 171 -9.65 -1.83 5.32
C LEU A 171 -8.83 -3.00 4.77
N ALA A 172 -7.55 -3.01 5.09
CA ALA A 172 -6.53 -3.94 4.59
C ALA A 172 -5.46 -4.16 5.68
N GLY A 173 -4.24 -4.54 5.27
CA GLY A 173 -3.09 -4.72 6.17
C GLY A 173 -3.12 -6.06 6.86
N GLY A 174 -1.94 -6.69 6.96
CA GLY A 174 -1.83 -8.12 7.26
C GLY A 174 -3.01 -8.88 6.66
N ASP A 175 -3.82 -9.51 7.50
CA ASP A 175 -5.20 -9.86 7.19
C ASP A 175 -6.15 -9.29 8.27
N PRO A 176 -7.09 -8.38 7.93
CA PRO A 176 -8.02 -7.81 8.91
C PRO A 176 -8.88 -8.84 9.65
N LEU A 177 -9.19 -10.00 9.06
CA LEU A 177 -10.02 -11.04 9.69
C LEU A 177 -9.32 -11.79 10.82
N LEU A 178 -8.05 -11.50 11.07
CA LEU A 178 -7.30 -11.95 12.25
C LEU A 178 -7.41 -11.00 13.45
N TRP A 179 -8.02 -9.83 13.29
CA TRP A 179 -8.21 -8.85 14.35
C TRP A 179 -9.72 -8.74 14.66
N PRO A 180 -10.23 -9.43 15.70
CA PRO A 180 -11.67 -9.51 15.97
C PRO A 180 -12.45 -8.18 16.00
N PRO A 181 -11.88 -7.06 16.51
CA PRO A 181 -12.57 -5.77 16.49
C PRO A 181 -12.90 -5.23 15.08
N ILE A 182 -12.35 -5.84 14.01
CA ILE A 182 -12.59 -5.40 12.63
C ILE A 182 -14.08 -5.30 12.27
N PHE A 183 -14.91 -6.21 12.77
CA PHE A 183 -16.34 -6.22 12.45
C PHE A 183 -17.03 -4.99 13.02
N ASP A 184 -16.72 -4.63 14.26
CA ASP A 184 -17.32 -3.47 14.91
C ASP A 184 -16.78 -2.16 14.32
N VAL A 185 -15.53 -2.14 13.83
CA VAL A 185 -14.97 -1.01 13.06
C VAL A 185 -15.68 -0.84 11.71
N ILE A 186 -16.00 -1.94 11.01
CA ILE A 186 -16.77 -1.91 9.77
C ILE A 186 -18.17 -1.34 10.03
N ASP A 187 -18.84 -1.84 11.06
CA ASP A 187 -20.18 -1.39 11.47
C ASP A 187 -20.16 0.12 11.79
N TYR A 188 -19.18 0.55 12.59
CA TYR A 188 -19.01 1.95 12.98
C TYR A 188 -18.75 2.86 11.77
N ALA A 189 -17.74 2.56 10.95
CA ALA A 189 -17.41 3.38 9.77
C ALA A 189 -18.55 3.47 8.77
N THR A 190 -19.28 2.37 8.56
CA THR A 190 -20.47 2.36 7.69
C THR A 190 -21.58 3.25 8.27
N SER A 191 -21.83 3.19 9.57
CA SER A 191 -22.82 4.04 10.25
C SER A 191 -22.45 5.52 10.24
N SER A 192 -21.15 5.83 10.17
CA SER A 192 -20.61 7.19 10.02
C SER A 192 -20.64 7.71 8.57
N GLY A 193 -21.29 7.00 7.64
CA GLY A 193 -21.47 7.43 6.25
C GLY A 193 -20.31 7.10 5.31
N ILE A 194 -19.37 6.25 5.74
CA ILE A 194 -18.23 5.84 4.92
C ILE A 194 -18.54 4.50 4.22
N SER A 195 -18.32 4.43 2.92
CA SER A 195 -18.36 3.17 2.16
C SER A 195 -17.12 2.32 2.47
N VAL A 196 -17.32 1.16 3.09
CA VAL A 196 -16.21 0.29 3.55
C VAL A 196 -16.01 -0.90 2.63
N ALA A 197 -14.80 -1.05 2.08
CA ALA A 197 -14.36 -2.27 1.42
C ALA A 197 -13.30 -2.99 2.27
N LEU A 198 -13.21 -4.32 2.12
CA LEU A 198 -12.26 -5.14 2.87
C LEU A 198 -11.36 -5.95 1.94
N ASP A 199 -10.05 -5.71 2.00
CA ASP A 199 -9.03 -6.59 1.45
C ASP A 199 -8.62 -7.63 2.52
N THR A 200 -8.87 -8.91 2.25
CA THR A 200 -8.50 -10.04 3.14
C THR A 200 -7.92 -11.17 2.31
N THR A 201 -7.05 -12.01 2.89
CA THR A 201 -6.59 -13.24 2.22
C THR A 201 -7.73 -14.23 2.02
N GLY A 202 -8.85 -14.06 2.74
CA GLY A 202 -9.99 -14.99 2.73
C GLY A 202 -9.69 -16.32 3.42
N TYR A 203 -8.47 -16.54 3.92
CA TYR A 203 -8.01 -17.82 4.46
C TYR A 203 -8.81 -18.24 5.70
N THR A 204 -9.23 -17.26 6.52
CA THR A 204 -9.99 -17.49 7.75
C THR A 204 -11.49 -17.22 7.60
N LEU A 205 -11.97 -16.99 6.38
CA LEU A 205 -13.36 -16.64 6.12
C LEU A 205 -14.27 -17.84 6.43
N THR A 206 -15.23 -17.66 7.33
CA THR A 206 -16.26 -18.64 7.68
C THR A 206 -17.65 -18.09 7.33
N PRO A 207 -18.70 -18.92 7.30
CA PRO A 207 -20.09 -18.42 7.16
C PRO A 207 -20.41 -17.31 8.16
N ASP A 208 -20.09 -17.49 9.44
CA ASP A 208 -20.38 -16.49 10.49
C ASP A 208 -19.64 -15.17 10.26
N LYS A 209 -18.35 -15.23 9.88
CA LYS A 209 -17.60 -14.02 9.53
C LYS A 209 -18.21 -13.35 8.29
N LEU A 210 -18.56 -14.12 7.26
CA LEU A 210 -19.17 -13.59 6.05
C LEU A 210 -20.50 -12.87 6.34
N GLN A 211 -21.31 -13.38 7.26
CA GLN A 211 -22.53 -12.71 7.71
C GLN A 211 -22.23 -11.35 8.37
N ARG A 212 -21.20 -11.27 9.23
CA ARG A 212 -20.74 -10.00 9.82
C ARG A 212 -20.16 -9.02 8.80
N LEU A 213 -19.83 -9.48 7.59
CA LEU A 213 -19.31 -8.64 6.49
C LEU A 213 -20.40 -8.11 5.53
N ALA A 214 -21.68 -8.38 5.80
CA ALA A 214 -22.80 -7.87 5.00
C ALA A 214 -22.80 -6.34 4.75
N PRO A 215 -22.35 -5.48 5.71
CA PRO A 215 -22.31 -4.03 5.50
C PRO A 215 -21.31 -3.56 4.44
N LEU A 216 -20.31 -4.38 4.09
CA LEU A 216 -19.27 -3.98 3.15
C LEU A 216 -19.85 -3.55 1.80
N SER A 217 -19.22 -2.54 1.19
CA SER A 217 -19.42 -2.18 -0.20
C SER A 217 -18.70 -3.14 -1.15
N SER A 218 -17.61 -3.78 -0.70
CA SER A 218 -16.90 -4.81 -1.45
C SER A 218 -16.06 -5.72 -0.55
N LEU A 219 -16.15 -7.04 -0.77
CA LEU A 219 -15.23 -8.02 -0.21
C LEU A 219 -14.21 -8.41 -1.28
N ARG A 220 -12.93 -8.26 -0.99
CA ARG A 220 -11.86 -8.38 -1.99
C ARG A 220 -10.93 -9.52 -1.63
N LEU A 221 -10.91 -10.54 -2.49
CA LEU A 221 -10.19 -11.78 -2.29
C LEU A 221 -9.07 -11.94 -3.31
N PRO A 222 -7.86 -12.37 -2.91
CA PRO A 222 -6.75 -12.45 -3.83
C PRO A 222 -6.55 -13.84 -4.46
N LEU A 223 -6.25 -13.86 -5.77
CA LEU A 223 -5.80 -15.03 -6.50
C LEU A 223 -4.67 -14.63 -7.46
N ASP A 224 -3.48 -15.20 -7.28
CA ASP A 224 -2.27 -14.89 -8.06
C ASP A 224 -1.76 -16.06 -8.89
N GLY A 225 -2.38 -17.24 -8.75
CA GLY A 225 -2.12 -18.46 -9.52
C GLY A 225 -3.19 -19.50 -9.28
N THR A 226 -3.51 -20.29 -10.30
CA THR A 226 -4.55 -21.33 -10.18
C THR A 226 -4.02 -22.65 -9.62
N THR A 227 -2.71 -22.84 -9.67
CA THR A 227 -2.04 -24.02 -9.12
C THR A 227 -1.42 -23.74 -7.74
N PRO A 228 -1.35 -24.75 -6.86
CA PRO A 228 -0.64 -24.64 -5.58
C PRO A 228 0.78 -24.09 -5.69
N ALA A 229 1.52 -24.48 -6.72
CA ALA A 229 2.90 -24.07 -6.95
C ALA A 229 3.00 -22.57 -7.26
N VAL A 230 2.22 -22.07 -8.22
CA VAL A 230 2.24 -20.65 -8.61
C VAL A 230 1.72 -19.78 -7.48
N GLN A 231 0.57 -20.14 -6.89
CA GLN A 231 -0.05 -19.37 -5.81
C GLN A 231 0.92 -19.23 -4.62
N ARG A 232 1.64 -20.29 -4.25
CA ARG A 232 2.61 -20.26 -3.13
C ARG A 232 3.94 -19.59 -3.46
N ALA A 233 4.34 -19.56 -4.73
CA ALA A 233 5.53 -18.82 -5.16
C ALA A 233 5.38 -17.32 -4.85
N PHE A 234 4.16 -16.78 -4.99
CA PHE A 234 3.85 -15.41 -4.59
C PHE A 234 3.33 -15.29 -3.15
N ARG A 235 2.32 -16.08 -2.77
CA ARG A 235 1.69 -16.08 -1.43
C ARG A 235 2.24 -17.19 -0.57
N HIS A 236 3.41 -16.98 0.01
CA HIS A 236 4.00 -17.98 0.88
C HIS A 236 3.10 -18.26 2.10
N SER A 237 2.78 -19.54 2.32
CA SER A 237 1.97 -20.02 3.44
C SER A 237 2.36 -21.46 3.82
N PRO A 238 2.18 -21.85 5.09
CA PRO A 238 2.27 -23.25 5.53
C PRO A 238 1.22 -24.14 4.84
N ASP A 239 0.04 -23.60 4.50
CA ASP A 239 -0.94 -24.34 3.72
C ASP A 239 -0.43 -24.53 2.29
N ARG A 240 -0.39 -25.78 1.87
CA ARG A 240 0.12 -26.16 0.56
C ARG A 240 -0.91 -25.93 -0.55
N ASP A 241 -2.19 -25.79 -0.23
CA ASP A 241 -3.27 -25.71 -1.22
C ASP A 241 -4.11 -24.43 -1.07
N LEU A 242 -3.44 -23.29 -1.21
CA LEU A 242 -4.09 -21.97 -1.17
C LEU A 242 -5.17 -21.77 -2.24
N PRO A 243 -5.04 -22.28 -3.49
CA PRO A 243 -6.13 -22.19 -4.46
C PRO A 243 -7.40 -22.87 -3.96
N ALA A 244 -7.34 -24.06 -3.36
CA ALA A 244 -8.53 -24.71 -2.80
C ALA A 244 -9.16 -23.88 -1.67
N ARG A 245 -8.35 -23.20 -0.84
CA ARG A 245 -8.86 -22.28 0.19
C ARG A 245 -9.57 -21.08 -0.40
N PHE A 246 -9.02 -20.50 -1.45
CA PHE A 246 -9.66 -19.42 -2.20
C PHE A 246 -10.99 -19.88 -2.80
N GLN A 247 -11.04 -21.04 -3.46
CA GLN A 247 -12.27 -21.63 -4.01
C GLN A 247 -13.33 -21.84 -2.93
N GLN A 248 -12.93 -22.34 -1.76
CA GLN A 248 -13.84 -22.49 -0.63
C GLN A 248 -14.42 -21.14 -0.18
N SER A 249 -13.61 -20.08 -0.15
CA SER A 249 -14.07 -18.74 0.22
C SER A 249 -15.01 -18.11 -0.81
N LEU A 250 -14.76 -18.31 -2.11
CA LEU A 250 -15.71 -17.91 -3.16
C LEU A 250 -17.02 -18.71 -3.09
N HIS A 251 -16.94 -20.03 -2.88
CA HIS A 251 -18.13 -20.86 -2.75
C HIS A 251 -19.01 -20.42 -1.57
N LEU A 252 -18.40 -20.03 -0.43
CA LEU A 252 -19.14 -19.44 0.69
C LEU A 252 -19.88 -18.17 0.27
N CYS A 253 -19.25 -17.31 -0.53
CA CYS A 253 -19.87 -16.09 -1.06
C CYS A 253 -21.02 -16.40 -2.01
N ASP A 254 -20.87 -17.39 -2.89
CA ASP A 254 -21.94 -17.82 -3.81
C ASP A 254 -23.15 -18.35 -3.04
N VAL A 255 -22.93 -19.26 -2.08
CA VAL A 255 -24.02 -19.87 -1.28
C VAL A 255 -24.75 -18.81 -0.44
N ALA A 256 -24.02 -17.82 0.09
CA ALA A 256 -24.61 -16.70 0.82
C ALA A 256 -25.26 -15.66 -0.10
N GLY A 257 -25.07 -15.75 -1.42
CA GLY A 257 -25.52 -14.74 -2.38
C GLY A 257 -24.84 -13.37 -2.19
N PHE A 258 -23.60 -13.34 -1.68
CA PHE A 258 -22.86 -12.11 -1.38
C PHE A 258 -22.51 -11.35 -2.67
N PRO A 259 -23.20 -10.24 -3.02
CA PRO A 259 -23.22 -9.76 -4.40
C PRO A 259 -22.08 -8.80 -4.74
N LYS A 260 -21.07 -8.68 -3.86
CA LYS A 260 -20.08 -7.61 -3.87
C LYS A 260 -18.63 -8.13 -3.85
N VAL A 261 -18.42 -9.36 -4.32
CA VAL A 261 -17.07 -9.94 -4.35
C VAL A 261 -16.27 -9.36 -5.50
N ARG A 262 -15.05 -8.96 -5.20
CA ARG A 262 -14.03 -8.59 -6.18
C ARG A 262 -12.83 -9.49 -5.99
N VAL A 263 -12.23 -9.93 -7.09
CA VAL A 263 -10.97 -10.69 -7.05
C VAL A 263 -9.82 -9.80 -7.46
N HIS A 264 -8.72 -9.88 -6.72
CA HIS A 264 -7.49 -9.14 -6.96
C HIS A 264 -6.36 -10.07 -7.37
N THR A 265 -5.62 -9.69 -8.41
CA THR A 265 -4.42 -10.40 -8.87
C THR A 265 -3.27 -9.41 -9.00
N VAL A 266 -2.11 -9.74 -8.45
CA VAL A 266 -0.85 -9.03 -8.69
C VAL A 266 -0.14 -9.69 -9.85
N ALA A 267 -0.29 -9.11 -11.04
CA ALA A 267 0.36 -9.57 -12.26
C ALA A 267 1.85 -9.21 -12.25
N SER A 268 2.66 -10.23 -12.48
CA SER A 268 4.11 -10.18 -12.49
C SER A 268 4.63 -11.06 -13.62
N ARG A 269 5.94 -11.03 -13.87
CA ARG A 269 6.53 -11.92 -14.87
C ARG A 269 6.31 -13.40 -14.56
N ALA A 270 6.23 -13.78 -13.29
CA ALA A 270 6.11 -15.19 -12.91
C ALA A 270 4.70 -15.77 -13.07
N ASN A 271 3.66 -14.94 -13.15
CA ASN A 271 2.28 -15.40 -13.24
C ASN A 271 1.49 -14.81 -14.42
N ILE A 272 2.14 -14.07 -15.32
CA ILE A 272 1.47 -13.50 -16.50
C ILE A 272 0.78 -14.57 -17.36
N SER A 273 1.38 -15.75 -17.48
CA SER A 273 0.82 -16.88 -18.23
C SER A 273 -0.43 -17.48 -17.56
N GLU A 274 -0.68 -17.19 -16.29
CA GLU A 274 -1.81 -17.71 -15.52
C GLU A 274 -3.05 -16.83 -15.61
N LEU A 275 -2.93 -15.58 -16.12
CA LEU A 275 -4.05 -14.64 -16.14
C LEU A 275 -5.28 -15.19 -16.85
N ALA A 276 -5.10 -15.97 -17.92
CA ALA A 276 -6.20 -16.63 -18.61
C ALA A 276 -6.90 -17.66 -17.71
N ALA A 277 -6.15 -18.52 -17.02
CA ALA A 277 -6.72 -19.54 -16.13
C ALA A 277 -7.38 -18.91 -14.89
N ILE A 278 -6.78 -17.85 -14.33
CA ILE A 278 -7.35 -17.06 -13.24
C ILE A 278 -8.69 -16.46 -13.69
N ALA A 279 -8.76 -15.88 -14.89
CA ALA A 279 -10.00 -15.33 -15.43
C ALA A 279 -11.12 -16.38 -15.48
N GLU A 280 -10.86 -17.55 -16.06
CA GLU A 280 -11.85 -18.64 -16.12
C GLU A 280 -12.30 -19.07 -14.71
N SER A 281 -11.33 -19.25 -13.79
CA SER A 281 -11.62 -19.64 -12.42
C SER A 281 -12.41 -18.59 -11.64
N VAL A 282 -12.21 -17.31 -11.90
CA VAL A 282 -12.85 -16.23 -11.17
C VAL A 282 -14.24 -15.94 -11.73
N MET A 283 -14.40 -16.06 -13.05
CA MET A 283 -15.64 -15.71 -13.74
C MET A 283 -16.69 -16.81 -13.69
N SER A 284 -16.32 -18.03 -13.31
CA SER A 284 -17.27 -19.11 -13.03
C SER A 284 -18.13 -18.87 -11.78
N HIS A 285 -17.74 -17.93 -10.91
CA HIS A 285 -18.45 -17.65 -9.65
C HIS A 285 -19.44 -16.49 -9.80
N PRO A 286 -20.75 -16.71 -9.54
CA PRO A 286 -21.77 -15.67 -9.64
C PRO A 286 -21.60 -14.54 -8.62
N SER A 287 -20.95 -14.77 -7.46
CA SER A 287 -20.71 -13.71 -6.48
C SER A 287 -19.70 -12.66 -6.97
N VAL A 288 -18.80 -13.04 -7.90
CA VAL A 288 -17.74 -12.16 -8.38
C VAL A 288 -18.30 -11.14 -9.37
N ARG A 289 -18.19 -9.86 -9.02
CA ARG A 289 -18.58 -8.73 -9.88
C ARG A 289 -17.44 -8.19 -10.71
N GLN A 290 -16.24 -8.16 -10.13
CA GLN A 290 -15.10 -7.50 -10.73
C GLN A 290 -13.82 -8.31 -10.52
N TRP A 291 -12.96 -8.28 -11.53
CA TRP A 291 -11.59 -8.77 -11.41
C TRP A 291 -10.62 -7.62 -11.68
N VAL A 292 -9.77 -7.33 -10.70
CA VAL A 292 -8.77 -6.25 -10.78
C VAL A 292 -7.38 -6.87 -10.84
N VAL A 293 -6.65 -6.53 -11.90
CA VAL A 293 -5.28 -6.94 -12.12
C VAL A 293 -4.37 -5.76 -11.82
N PHE A 294 -3.61 -5.88 -10.75
CA PHE A 294 -2.59 -4.93 -10.34
C PHE A 294 -1.26 -5.30 -10.97
N GLN A 295 -0.58 -4.35 -11.59
CA GLN A 295 0.82 -4.56 -11.96
C GLN A 295 1.67 -4.77 -10.68
N TRP A 296 2.63 -5.68 -10.70
CA TRP A 296 3.55 -5.85 -9.59
C TRP A 296 4.36 -4.57 -9.37
N TRP A 297 4.32 -4.03 -8.15
CA TRP A 297 4.86 -2.69 -7.85
C TRP A 297 6.33 -2.70 -7.43
N GLY A 298 6.82 -3.80 -6.86
CA GLY A 298 8.21 -3.87 -6.39
C GLY A 298 8.56 -2.91 -5.26
N ARG A 299 7.55 -2.34 -4.57
CA ARG A 299 7.78 -1.51 -3.39
C ARG A 299 8.48 -2.34 -2.31
N ARG A 300 9.62 -1.81 -1.83
CA ARG A 300 10.52 -2.47 -0.86
C ARG A 300 11.05 -3.83 -1.31
N ALA A 301 10.96 -4.13 -2.61
CA ALA A 301 11.54 -5.32 -3.17
C ALA A 301 13.03 -5.09 -3.47
N PRO A 302 13.89 -6.09 -3.26
CA PRO A 302 15.27 -6.03 -3.73
C PRO A 302 15.33 -5.93 -5.23
N LYS A 303 16.50 -5.45 -5.69
CA LYS A 303 16.91 -5.59 -7.09
C LYS A 303 16.74 -7.02 -7.63
N SER A 304 17.20 -8.05 -6.92
CA SER A 304 17.09 -9.46 -7.38
C SER A 304 15.64 -9.93 -7.57
N LEU A 305 14.71 -9.43 -6.75
CA LEU A 305 13.30 -9.77 -6.88
C LEU A 305 12.63 -8.94 -7.96
N THR A 306 12.97 -7.66 -8.08
CA THR A 306 12.56 -6.81 -9.20
C THR A 306 13.00 -7.43 -10.52
N GLU A 307 14.24 -7.92 -10.60
CA GLU A 307 14.79 -8.61 -11.77
C GLU A 307 14.02 -9.88 -12.14
N THR A 308 13.28 -10.52 -11.23
CA THR A 308 12.50 -11.73 -11.52
C THR A 308 11.00 -11.48 -11.63
N MET A 309 10.48 -10.44 -10.99
CA MET A 309 9.04 -10.16 -10.90
C MET A 309 8.56 -9.02 -11.78
N ALA A 310 9.41 -8.01 -12.03
CA ALA A 310 9.01 -6.83 -12.78
C ALA A 310 8.50 -7.21 -14.18
N ILE A 311 7.42 -6.54 -14.57
CA ILE A 311 6.70 -6.76 -15.82
C ILE A 311 6.27 -5.41 -16.40
N ASN A 312 6.33 -5.30 -17.72
CA ASN A 312 5.86 -4.12 -18.44
C ASN A 312 4.31 -4.09 -18.46
N ALA A 313 3.74 -2.91 -18.27
CA ALA A 313 2.29 -2.70 -18.31
C ALA A 313 1.67 -3.14 -19.66
N GLU A 314 2.36 -2.91 -20.79
CA GLU A 314 1.94 -3.31 -22.13
C GLU A 314 1.74 -4.82 -22.24
N SER A 315 2.62 -5.62 -21.65
CA SER A 315 2.47 -7.09 -21.64
C SER A 315 1.19 -7.52 -20.91
N ILE A 316 0.85 -6.85 -19.81
CA ILE A 316 -0.39 -7.10 -19.09
C ILE A 316 -1.60 -6.64 -19.92
N ARG A 317 -1.57 -5.43 -20.50
CA ARG A 317 -2.65 -4.91 -21.36
C ARG A 317 -2.92 -5.83 -22.55
N TYR A 318 -1.88 -6.37 -23.16
CA TYR A 318 -1.98 -7.32 -24.26
C TYR A 318 -2.74 -8.60 -23.83
N GLU A 319 -2.36 -9.20 -22.70
CA GLU A 319 -3.05 -10.38 -22.17
C GLU A 319 -4.51 -10.07 -21.79
N LEU A 320 -4.74 -8.94 -21.09
CA LEU A 320 -6.08 -8.53 -20.69
C LEU A 320 -6.99 -8.21 -21.87
N THR A 321 -6.45 -7.73 -22.99
CA THR A 321 -7.23 -7.50 -24.22
C THR A 321 -7.79 -8.82 -24.75
N LYS A 322 -6.96 -9.88 -24.83
CA LYS A 322 -7.40 -11.21 -25.24
C LYS A 322 -8.42 -11.83 -24.27
N ILE A 323 -8.26 -11.59 -22.97
CA ILE A 323 -9.17 -12.10 -21.95
C ILE A 323 -10.52 -11.37 -22.02
N ARG A 324 -10.53 -10.03 -22.09
CA ARG A 324 -11.75 -9.24 -22.24
C ARG A 324 -12.59 -9.66 -23.45
N ALA A 325 -11.94 -10.00 -24.57
CA ALA A 325 -12.63 -10.50 -25.76
C ALA A 325 -13.38 -11.83 -25.53
N ARG A 326 -12.90 -12.68 -24.61
CA ARG A 326 -13.53 -13.97 -24.26
C ARG A 326 -14.61 -13.85 -23.19
N HIS A 327 -14.64 -12.74 -22.46
CA HIS A 327 -15.58 -12.52 -21.36
C HIS A 327 -16.32 -11.18 -21.51
N PRO A 328 -17.12 -11.02 -22.58
CA PRO A 328 -17.90 -9.80 -22.77
C PRO A 328 -18.85 -9.57 -21.59
N GLY A 329 -18.95 -8.32 -21.13
CA GLY A 329 -19.81 -7.93 -20.01
C GLY A 329 -19.24 -8.19 -18.62
N ARG A 330 -18.05 -8.79 -18.49
CA ARG A 330 -17.34 -8.89 -17.22
C ARG A 330 -16.42 -7.68 -17.03
N GLU A 331 -16.46 -7.10 -15.84
CA GLU A 331 -15.65 -5.93 -15.51
C GLU A 331 -14.23 -6.36 -15.09
N ILE A 332 -13.28 -6.12 -15.98
CA ILE A 332 -11.86 -6.46 -15.82
C ILE A 332 -11.05 -5.16 -15.81
N ILE A 333 -10.52 -4.80 -14.65
CA ILE A 333 -9.79 -3.54 -14.43
C ILE A 333 -8.28 -3.84 -14.42
N PHE A 334 -7.51 -3.00 -15.11
CA PHE A 334 -6.05 -3.00 -14.99
C PHE A 334 -5.64 -1.79 -14.16
N ALA A 335 -4.78 -1.99 -13.16
CA ALA A 335 -4.27 -0.94 -12.29
C ALA A 335 -2.74 -0.91 -12.36
N GLU A 336 -2.23 0.10 -13.07
CA GLU A 336 -0.79 0.27 -13.33
C GLU A 336 -0.06 0.81 -12.10
N THR A 337 1.25 0.62 -12.03
CA THR A 337 2.05 1.22 -10.94
C THR A 337 2.01 2.73 -10.98
N THR A 338 2.20 3.33 -12.16
CA THR A 338 2.22 4.78 -12.36
C THR A 338 0.93 5.46 -11.94
N GLU A 339 -0.22 4.85 -12.18
CA GLU A 339 -1.52 5.40 -11.77
C GLU A 339 -1.79 5.23 -10.27
N ARG A 340 -1.27 4.14 -9.68
CA ARG A 340 -1.42 3.85 -8.25
C ARG A 340 -0.45 4.61 -7.38
N GLU A 341 0.68 5.04 -7.93
CA GLU A 341 1.63 5.96 -7.28
C GLU A 341 1.02 7.31 -6.96
N PHE A 342 -0.16 7.63 -7.53
CA PHE A 342 -0.92 8.82 -7.17
C PHE A 342 -2.02 8.54 -6.13
N LEU A 343 -2.30 7.30 -5.74
CA LEU A 343 -3.32 6.94 -4.74
C LEU A 343 -2.76 7.07 -3.31
N ASN A 344 -2.61 8.31 -2.87
CA ASN A 344 -1.59 8.67 -1.89
C ASN A 344 -2.11 9.08 -0.50
N TRP A 345 -2.96 8.23 0.07
CA TRP A 345 -3.27 8.32 1.49
C TRP A 345 -3.43 6.91 2.08
N MET A 346 -2.32 6.37 2.59
CA MET A 346 -2.33 5.06 3.23
C MET A 346 -2.03 5.15 4.72
N ILE A 347 -2.95 4.66 5.53
CA ILE A 347 -2.79 4.60 6.98
C ILE A 347 -2.15 3.24 7.32
N GLN A 348 -1.10 3.26 8.12
CA GLN A 348 -0.48 2.06 8.69
C GLN A 348 -1.19 1.63 9.97
N SER A 349 -0.91 0.43 10.47
CA SER A 349 -1.47 -0.06 11.74
C SER A 349 -1.00 0.71 12.96
N SER A 350 0.00 1.60 12.82
CA SER A 350 0.44 2.60 13.81
C SER A 350 -0.38 3.90 13.81
N GLY A 351 -1.28 4.09 12.85
CA GLY A 351 -1.91 5.39 12.57
C GLY A 351 -1.07 6.34 11.71
N GLN A 352 0.19 6.02 11.42
CA GLN A 352 1.02 6.80 10.50
C GLN A 352 0.40 6.84 9.11
N VAL A 353 0.39 8.01 8.51
CA VAL A 353 -0.06 8.24 7.14
C VAL A 353 1.15 8.29 6.23
N VAL A 354 1.11 7.53 5.14
CA VAL A 354 2.18 7.47 4.14
C VAL A 354 1.68 7.77 2.73
N THR A 355 2.60 8.30 1.93
CA THR A 355 2.43 8.61 0.50
C THR A 355 3.68 8.22 -0.29
N PHE A 356 3.56 8.25 -1.62
CA PHE A 356 4.64 7.90 -2.57
C PHE A 356 4.94 9.12 -3.45
N GLY A 357 6.24 9.41 -3.62
CA GLY A 357 6.67 10.66 -4.26
C GLY A 357 7.27 10.51 -5.65
N SER A 358 8.16 9.54 -5.86
CA SER A 358 9.00 9.55 -7.07
C SER A 358 9.63 8.20 -7.45
N GLY A 359 9.15 7.10 -6.85
CA GLY A 359 9.58 5.73 -7.18
C GLY A 359 9.28 4.70 -6.10
N PRO A 360 9.61 3.41 -6.34
CA PRO A 360 9.29 2.29 -5.44
C PRO A 360 10.06 2.29 -4.10
N GLU A 361 11.11 3.11 -3.98
CA GLU A 361 11.97 3.26 -2.80
C GLU A 361 11.66 4.53 -1.98
N GLU A 362 10.77 5.38 -2.47
CA GLU A 362 10.58 6.76 -2.01
C GLU A 362 9.18 6.90 -1.38
N GLU A 363 9.08 6.30 -0.20
CA GLU A 363 7.92 6.38 0.69
C GLU A 363 8.13 7.48 1.72
N PHE A 364 7.10 8.28 1.94
CA PHE A 364 7.13 9.42 2.84
C PHE A 364 6.06 9.27 3.91
N ILE A 365 6.46 9.33 5.17
CA ILE A 365 5.54 9.58 6.28
C ILE A 365 5.12 11.04 6.19
N ILE A 366 3.81 11.31 6.26
CA ILE A 366 3.29 12.69 6.17
C ILE A 366 2.56 13.15 7.43
N GLY A 367 2.35 12.26 8.39
CA GLY A 367 1.76 12.53 9.70
C GLY A 367 1.30 11.25 10.40
N ASN A 368 0.61 11.38 11.53
CA ASN A 368 0.00 10.27 12.26
C ASN A 368 -1.39 10.65 12.79
N LEU A 369 -2.44 9.91 12.40
CA LEU A 369 -3.82 10.22 12.79
C LEU A 369 -4.12 9.99 14.28
N LEU A 370 -3.23 9.36 15.03
CA LEU A 370 -3.34 9.25 16.49
C LEU A 370 -2.89 10.53 17.21
N THR A 371 -2.03 11.33 16.59
CA THR A 371 -1.44 12.53 17.22
C THR A 371 -1.79 13.82 16.50
N ASP A 372 -2.05 13.74 15.19
CA ASP A 372 -2.19 14.90 14.32
C ASP A 372 -3.63 15.00 13.80
N GLU A 373 -4.04 16.21 13.46
CA GLU A 373 -5.31 16.47 12.78
C GLU A 373 -5.15 16.33 11.26
N ILE A 374 -6.19 15.82 10.58
CA ILE A 374 -6.14 15.65 9.12
C ILE A 374 -5.88 17.00 8.42
N ALA A 375 -6.38 18.10 8.97
CA ALA A 375 -6.17 19.44 8.45
C ALA A 375 -4.68 19.85 8.41
N ASP A 376 -3.84 19.27 9.26
CA ASP A 376 -2.40 19.52 9.28
C ASP A 376 -1.69 18.58 8.28
N ILE A 377 -2.03 17.28 8.30
CA ILE A 377 -1.45 16.29 7.37
C ILE A 377 -1.73 16.67 5.91
N THR A 378 -2.94 17.16 5.60
CA THR A 378 -3.32 17.58 4.24
C THR A 378 -2.56 18.81 3.72
N ARG A 379 -1.86 19.55 4.60
CA ARG A 379 -0.97 20.65 4.21
C ARG A 379 0.42 20.16 3.81
N HIS A 380 0.72 18.87 4.00
CA HIS A 380 2.03 18.33 3.67
C HIS A 380 2.37 18.60 2.19
N PRO A 381 3.51 19.23 1.90
CA PRO A 381 3.82 19.78 0.57
C PRO A 381 3.89 18.73 -0.53
N ILE A 382 4.26 17.50 -0.16
CA ILE A 382 4.37 16.36 -1.09
C ILE A 382 3.02 15.91 -1.68
N LEU A 383 1.90 16.28 -1.06
CA LEU A 383 0.58 15.85 -1.50
C LEU A 383 0.13 16.59 -2.76
N ASP A 384 -0.14 15.80 -3.79
CA ASP A 384 -0.69 16.27 -5.07
C ASP A 384 -2.15 15.81 -5.20
N PHE A 385 -3.08 16.61 -4.68
CA PHE A 385 -4.51 16.27 -4.70
C PHE A 385 -5.11 16.21 -6.11
N GLU A 386 -4.54 16.94 -7.08
CA GLU A 386 -4.99 16.84 -8.48
C GLU A 386 -4.58 15.49 -9.07
N ALA A 387 -3.33 15.06 -8.83
CA ALA A 387 -2.88 13.73 -9.24
C ALA A 387 -3.66 12.62 -8.52
N MET A 388 -3.92 12.78 -7.21
CA MET A 388 -4.72 11.83 -6.43
C MET A 388 -6.15 11.68 -6.97
N ALA A 389 -6.75 12.77 -7.44
CA ALA A 389 -8.07 12.72 -8.07
C ALA A 389 -8.07 11.96 -9.41
N ARG A 390 -6.95 11.99 -10.16
CA ARG A 390 -6.76 11.27 -11.43
C ARG A 390 -6.38 9.79 -11.29
N GLY A 391 -5.93 9.35 -10.11
CA GLY A 391 -5.49 7.96 -9.87
C GLY A 391 -6.61 6.93 -10.11
N VAL A 392 -6.22 5.65 -10.27
CA VAL A 392 -7.11 4.57 -10.75
C VAL A 392 -8.49 4.60 -10.05
N PRO A 393 -9.60 4.79 -10.80
CA PRO A 393 -10.93 4.59 -10.26
C PRO A 393 -11.14 3.08 -10.09
N VAL A 394 -10.70 2.54 -8.95
CA VAL A 394 -11.01 1.18 -8.53
C VAL A 394 -12.38 1.10 -7.86
N THR A 395 -13.23 2.11 -8.00
CA THR A 395 -14.62 2.11 -7.51
C THR A 395 -15.52 1.57 -8.62
N PRO A 396 -16.55 0.75 -8.32
CA PRO A 396 -17.49 0.31 -9.34
C PRO A 396 -18.08 1.49 -10.12
N GLN A 397 -18.21 1.35 -11.45
CA GLN A 397 -19.14 2.21 -12.18
C GLN A 397 -20.55 1.79 -11.72
N THR A 398 -21.23 2.70 -11.02
CA THR A 398 -22.62 2.53 -10.59
C THR A 398 -23.57 2.38 -11.76
#